data_AF-A0A2J7QB03-F1
#
_entry.id   AF-A0A2J7QB03-F1
#
_cell.length_a   1.000
_cell.length_b   1.000
_cell.length_c   1.000
_cell.angle_alpha   90.00
_cell.angle_beta   90.00
_cell.angle_gamma   90.00
#
_symmetry.space_group_name_H-M   'P 1'
#
loop_
_entity.id
_entity.type
_entity.pdbx_description
1 polymer ?
#
loop_
_entity_poly.entity_id
_entity_poly.type
_entity_poly.pdbx_seq_one_letter_code
_entity_poly.pdbx_strand_id
1 'polypeptide(L)'
;MGRAYKSHYTQRRFGLIYKEVMKKSPHVPGTRSYFNHCCGNTNMPLNSPSERYQIETAVFDYPFNELFIWAVLTKRQKMALLMLQHGAEALVKALVACKLYNAMAREAAEDDLETNIYEDLRNYGTEFENIALELLDFCYQKDHDQAAQLLTCELENWSGETCLNLAVAANHKALLAHPCSQIILGDLWMGGLCSSKCINLKVILGLLCPFYITTLEFKSKEELQLMPQTEEEHINLIEENKSTEGQHADIHCNVGTDAEIVNSQENYGMRNTVVQRNEDVTKHDDIKQNFRFPPNYFEVKYNQLLSPRKKLYEFYTAPITKFWAHAIGYLVFLYTFTYMLLTKIEMKPTWQGLYTIVCICAFACEKIRAIISSEPVNIRHKLLVWAWDIWNPCDAAAIIFFFIGLCLRFYQSSIRIGRLIFSVSSIYWYLRILKFMVVNKVLGPLITIIRKMLQSLKHVIVILLVVVVSCGVSTHAIQHPDEELSWSLVLDVFMTPYLMLFGE
;
A
#
# COMPACT_ATOMS: atom_id res chain seq x y z
N MET A 1 -5.53 13.80 -2.84
CA MET A 1 -4.52 12.73 -2.63
C MET A 1 -5.11 11.46 -2.01
N GLY A 2 -5.80 11.53 -0.86
CA GLY A 2 -6.44 10.36 -0.25
C GLY A 2 -5.48 9.40 0.47
N ARG A 3 -6.03 8.35 1.12
CA ARG A 3 -5.34 7.50 2.10
C ARG A 3 -4.70 8.33 3.24
N ALA A 4 -3.58 7.88 3.79
CA ALA A 4 -2.80 8.52 4.83
C ALA A 4 -2.11 9.85 4.45
N TYR A 5 -2.07 10.26 3.17
CA TYR A 5 -1.32 11.44 2.72
C TYR A 5 -1.71 12.72 3.48
N LYS A 6 -0.78 13.24 4.31
CA LYS A 6 -0.98 14.42 5.17
C LYS A 6 -0.45 15.66 4.46
N SER A 7 -1.29 16.31 3.66
CA SER A 7 -0.95 17.58 3.00
C SER A 7 -0.47 18.63 4.00
N HIS A 8 0.70 19.25 3.73
CA HIS A 8 1.26 20.33 4.55
C HIS A 8 0.23 21.46 4.78
N TYR A 9 -0.52 21.81 3.74
CA TYR A 9 -1.64 22.76 3.77
C TYR A 9 -2.73 22.47 4.80
N THR A 10 -2.92 21.20 5.20
CA THR A 10 -3.92 20.82 6.22
C THR A 10 -3.38 20.82 7.65
N GLN A 11 -2.08 21.06 7.85
CA GLN A 11 -1.46 21.05 9.16
C GLN A 11 -1.78 22.32 9.97
N ARG A 12 -1.87 22.19 11.30
CA ARG A 12 -2.11 23.31 12.22
C ARG A 12 -1.06 24.42 12.12
N ARG A 13 0.20 24.09 11.80
CA ARG A 13 1.30 25.04 11.57
C ARG A 13 0.99 25.95 10.38
N PHE A 14 0.74 25.38 9.19
CA PHE A 14 0.36 26.13 8.00
C PHE A 14 -0.93 26.94 8.22
N GLY A 15 -1.95 26.33 8.85
CA GLY A 15 -3.22 26.99 9.15
C GLY A 15 -3.14 28.17 10.13
N LEU A 16 -2.03 28.33 10.87
CA LEU A 16 -1.73 29.54 11.65
C LEU A 16 -1.05 30.60 10.78
N ILE A 17 0.00 30.23 10.04
CA ILE A 17 0.75 31.12 9.12
C ILE A 17 -0.22 31.76 8.11
N TYR A 18 -1.06 30.96 7.46
CA TYR A 18 -2.06 31.43 6.50
C TYR A 18 -3.03 32.46 7.11
N LYS A 19 -3.49 32.24 8.36
CA LYS A 19 -4.37 33.19 9.06
C LYS A 19 -3.66 34.48 9.43
N GLU A 20 -2.36 34.46 9.69
CA GLU A 20 -1.58 35.67 9.96
C GLU A 20 -1.34 36.47 8.68
N VAL A 21 -0.95 35.81 7.58
CA VAL A 21 -0.77 36.43 6.27
C VAL A 21 -2.08 37.06 5.78
N MET A 22 -3.21 36.34 5.86
CA MET A 22 -4.50 36.88 5.44
C MET A 22 -4.99 38.03 6.33
N LYS A 23 -4.70 38.02 7.64
CA LYS A 23 -4.99 39.16 8.53
C LYS A 23 -4.16 40.42 8.20
N LYS A 24 -2.96 40.24 7.62
CA LYS A 24 -2.07 41.33 7.19
C LYS A 24 -2.40 41.85 5.78
N SER A 25 -3.45 41.33 5.11
CA SER A 25 -3.84 41.69 3.75
C SER A 25 -5.19 42.44 3.72
N PRO A 26 -5.22 43.77 3.93
CA PRO A 26 -6.39 44.59 3.59
C PRO A 26 -6.59 44.63 2.07
N HIS A 27 -7.83 44.85 1.62
CA HIS A 27 -8.17 44.88 0.18
C HIS A 27 -7.30 45.86 -0.62
N VAL A 28 -6.63 45.36 -1.67
CA VAL A 28 -6.02 46.17 -2.74
C VAL A 28 -6.53 45.68 -4.09
N PRO A 29 -7.50 46.37 -4.72
CA PRO A 29 -7.85 46.14 -6.12
C PRO A 29 -6.85 46.87 -7.02
N GLY A 30 -5.86 46.16 -7.57
CA GLY A 30 -4.95 46.71 -8.58
C GLY A 30 -3.58 46.07 -8.64
N THR A 31 -3.23 45.49 -9.79
CA THR A 31 -1.93 44.87 -10.04
C THR A 31 -0.83 45.92 -10.25
N ARG A 32 0.05 46.14 -9.25
CA ARG A 32 1.45 46.62 -9.41
C ARG A 32 2.22 46.64 -8.07
N SER A 33 3.54 46.83 -8.15
CA SER A 33 4.42 47.21 -7.03
C SER A 33 4.81 46.15 -5.99
N TYR A 34 5.31 44.98 -6.43
CA TYR A 34 6.03 44.00 -5.57
C TYR A 34 7.41 43.58 -6.12
N PHE A 35 8.08 44.42 -6.94
CA PHE A 35 9.33 44.04 -7.62
C PHE A 35 10.53 44.99 -7.45
N ASN A 36 10.34 46.20 -6.89
CA ASN A 36 11.41 47.20 -6.80
C ASN A 36 11.76 47.55 -5.34
N HIS A 37 12.58 46.72 -4.67
CA HIS A 37 13.37 47.19 -3.52
C HIS A 37 14.65 46.38 -3.16
N CYS A 38 15.32 45.76 -4.15
CA CYS A 38 16.53 44.95 -3.92
C CYS A 38 17.82 45.50 -4.58
N CYS A 39 17.97 46.84 -4.68
CA CYS A 39 19.21 47.50 -5.08
C CYS A 39 19.42 48.80 -4.27
N GLY A 40 20.63 49.05 -3.75
CA GLY A 40 21.08 50.40 -3.32
C GLY A 40 21.49 50.58 -1.84
N ASN A 41 22.81 50.54 -1.61
CA ASN A 41 23.63 51.26 -0.60
C ASN A 41 23.14 51.50 0.85
N THR A 42 23.79 50.77 1.77
CA THR A 42 24.63 51.31 2.88
C THR A 42 24.46 52.78 3.34
N ASN A 43 24.07 52.99 4.62
CA ASN A 43 24.96 53.55 5.69
C ASN A 43 24.22 53.93 7.00
N MET A 44 24.90 53.72 8.15
CA MET A 44 24.62 54.30 9.49
C MET A 44 23.29 53.90 10.20
N PRO A 45 23.14 54.09 11.53
CA PRO A 45 23.80 53.25 12.53
C PRO A 45 22.84 52.62 13.56
N LEU A 46 23.39 51.76 14.43
CA LEU A 46 22.67 51.00 15.46
C LEU A 46 22.16 51.87 16.63
N ASN A 47 20.86 51.81 16.94
CA ASN A 47 20.35 51.98 18.32
C ASN A 47 18.88 51.55 18.53
N SER A 48 18.49 51.40 19.80
CA SER A 48 17.17 51.02 20.37
C SER A 48 16.59 49.63 19.99
N PRO A 49 16.35 48.73 20.96
CA PRO A 49 15.75 47.41 20.73
C PRO A 49 14.21 47.45 20.85
N SER A 50 13.51 47.90 19.81
CA SER A 50 12.04 47.91 19.77
C SER A 50 11.50 47.08 18.59
N GLU A 51 10.94 45.91 18.92
CA GLU A 51 9.92 45.15 18.18
C GLU A 51 10.09 44.91 16.67
N ARG A 52 11.30 44.97 16.13
CA ARG A 52 11.64 44.33 14.85
C ARG A 52 11.85 42.82 15.02
N TYR A 53 10.78 42.13 15.44
CA TYR A 53 10.60 40.74 15.03
C TYR A 53 10.52 40.75 13.51
N GLN A 54 11.55 40.20 12.88
CA GLN A 54 11.60 40.09 11.43
C GLN A 54 10.41 39.24 11.00
N ILE A 55 9.58 39.79 10.12
CA ILE A 55 8.92 38.93 9.14
C ILE A 55 10.05 38.52 8.19
N GLU A 56 10.82 37.51 8.59
CA GLU A 56 11.32 36.56 7.61
C GLU A 56 10.09 36.14 6.81
N THR A 57 10.06 36.56 5.55
CA THR A 57 8.97 36.25 4.63
C THR A 57 8.70 34.75 4.70
N ALA A 58 7.42 34.35 4.75
CA ALA A 58 7.00 32.95 4.80
C ALA A 58 7.29 32.26 3.45
N VAL A 59 8.57 32.07 3.16
CA VAL A 59 9.11 31.35 2.01
C VAL A 59 8.88 29.87 2.28
N PHE A 60 8.27 29.18 1.33
CA PHE A 60 8.18 27.73 1.35
C PHE A 60 9.57 27.13 1.18
N ASP A 61 9.92 26.11 1.95
CA ASP A 61 11.21 25.43 1.89
C ASP A 61 11.50 24.87 0.46
N TYR A 62 10.43 24.50 -0.26
CA TYR A 62 10.47 24.00 -1.64
C TYR A 62 9.52 24.78 -2.57
N PRO A 63 9.84 26.03 -2.95
CA PRO A 63 8.90 26.92 -3.62
C PRO A 63 8.48 26.43 -5.01
N PHE A 64 9.35 25.70 -5.71
CA PHE A 64 9.02 25.06 -6.99
C PHE A 64 8.00 23.92 -6.85
N ASN A 65 7.98 23.20 -5.73
CA ASN A 65 7.02 22.11 -5.50
C ASN A 65 5.60 22.68 -5.31
N GLU A 66 5.47 23.78 -4.56
CA GLU A 66 4.19 24.44 -4.30
C GLU A 66 3.68 25.18 -5.56
N LEU A 67 4.57 25.83 -6.34
CA LEU A 67 4.25 26.40 -7.65
C LEU A 67 3.83 25.33 -8.66
N PHE A 68 4.44 24.14 -8.63
CA PHE A 68 4.05 23.00 -9.44
C PHE A 68 2.64 22.51 -9.09
N ILE A 69 2.33 22.30 -7.80
CA ILE A 69 0.99 21.91 -7.34
C ILE A 69 -0.05 22.96 -7.77
N TRP A 70 0.25 24.25 -7.62
CA TRP A 70 -0.64 25.33 -8.08
C TRP A 70 -0.84 25.32 -9.60
N ALA A 71 0.21 25.12 -10.40
CA ALA A 71 0.11 25.06 -11.86
C ALA A 71 -0.74 23.86 -12.32
N VAL A 72 -0.61 22.70 -11.64
CA VAL A 72 -1.43 21.51 -11.88
C VAL A 72 -2.91 21.79 -11.57
N LEU A 73 -3.21 22.24 -10.35
CA LEU A 73 -4.57 22.51 -9.90
C LEU A 73 -5.28 23.64 -10.66
N THR A 74 -4.53 24.52 -11.34
CA THR A 74 -5.09 25.60 -12.18
C THR A 74 -5.10 25.29 -13.68
N LYS A 75 -4.95 24.01 -14.09
CA LYS A 75 -4.94 23.54 -15.49
C LYS A 75 -3.85 24.21 -16.36
N ARG A 76 -2.74 24.68 -15.77
CA ARG A 76 -1.66 25.41 -16.48
C ARG A 76 -0.57 24.45 -16.99
N GLN A 77 -0.92 23.53 -17.89
CA GLN A 77 -0.03 22.42 -18.30
C GLN A 77 1.40 22.83 -18.67
N LYS A 78 1.58 23.81 -19.57
CA LYS A 78 2.92 24.30 -19.96
C LYS A 78 3.75 24.85 -18.80
N MET A 79 3.10 25.37 -17.76
CA MET A 79 3.76 25.86 -16.55
C MET A 79 4.05 24.72 -15.57
N ALA A 80 3.17 23.72 -15.46
CA ALA A 80 3.44 22.52 -14.68
C ALA A 80 4.65 21.75 -15.26
N LEU A 81 4.75 21.62 -16.59
CA LEU A 81 5.92 21.02 -17.26
C LEU A 81 7.22 21.81 -17.01
N LEU A 82 7.17 23.15 -17.01
CA LEU A 82 8.33 23.99 -16.66
C LEU A 82 8.72 23.83 -15.18
N MET A 83 7.75 23.79 -14.26
CA MET A 83 8.01 23.58 -12.82
C MET A 83 8.41 22.12 -12.51
N LEU A 84 8.17 21.16 -13.41
CA LEU A 84 8.70 19.79 -13.30
C LEU A 84 10.22 19.77 -13.47
N GLN A 85 10.74 20.58 -14.40
CA GLN A 85 12.18 20.70 -14.71
C GLN A 85 12.97 21.47 -13.63
N HIS A 86 12.30 22.00 -12.61
CA HIS A 86 12.91 22.85 -11.58
C HIS A 86 12.64 22.35 -10.15
N GLY A 87 13.65 22.40 -9.29
CA GLY A 87 13.63 21.83 -7.95
C GLY A 87 13.77 20.30 -7.93
N ALA A 88 13.69 19.71 -6.74
CA ALA A 88 13.92 18.28 -6.52
C ALA A 88 12.76 17.38 -7.01
N GLU A 89 12.93 16.06 -6.89
CA GLU A 89 11.85 15.05 -6.91
C GLU A 89 11.00 14.99 -8.21
N ALA A 90 11.60 15.21 -9.39
CA ALA A 90 10.89 15.23 -10.67
C ALA A 90 9.99 14.00 -10.93
N LEU A 91 10.46 12.78 -10.61
CA LEU A 91 9.68 11.54 -10.73
C LEU A 91 8.41 11.57 -9.87
N VAL A 92 8.53 12.06 -8.63
CA VAL A 92 7.42 12.16 -7.68
C VAL A 92 6.43 13.24 -8.12
N LYS A 93 6.92 14.39 -8.57
CA LYS A 93 6.10 15.45 -9.16
C LYS A 93 5.27 14.92 -10.33
N ALA A 94 5.84 14.13 -11.23
CA ALA A 94 5.09 13.53 -12.34
C ALA A 94 3.97 12.59 -11.85
N LEU A 95 4.26 11.72 -10.87
CA LEU A 95 3.24 10.88 -10.21
C LEU A 95 2.13 11.71 -9.55
N VAL A 96 2.50 12.78 -8.85
CA VAL A 96 1.60 13.73 -8.17
C VAL A 96 0.69 14.42 -9.17
N ALA A 97 1.23 14.93 -10.28
CA ALA A 97 0.43 15.56 -11.34
C ALA A 97 -0.50 14.56 -12.02
N CYS A 98 0.02 13.40 -12.44
CA CYS A 98 -0.78 12.31 -13.02
C CYS A 98 -1.97 11.97 -12.11
N LYS A 99 -1.74 11.85 -10.80
CA LYS A 99 -2.77 11.55 -9.80
C LYS A 99 -3.78 12.70 -9.61
N LEU A 100 -3.33 13.95 -9.60
CA LEU A 100 -4.22 15.12 -9.47
C LEU A 100 -5.07 15.33 -10.72
N TYR A 101 -4.48 15.26 -11.91
CA TYR A 101 -5.22 15.34 -13.19
C TYR A 101 -6.26 14.22 -13.32
N ASN A 102 -5.89 12.98 -12.99
CA ASN A 102 -6.82 11.85 -12.99
C ASN A 102 -7.89 11.90 -11.88
N ALA A 103 -7.72 12.72 -10.85
CA ALA A 103 -8.76 13.01 -9.86
C ALA A 103 -9.71 14.11 -10.36
N MET A 104 -9.17 15.24 -10.83
CA MET A 104 -9.95 16.35 -11.38
C MET A 104 -10.77 15.93 -12.62
N ALA A 105 -10.25 15.02 -13.44
CA ALA A 105 -11.00 14.44 -14.55
C ALA A 105 -12.21 13.61 -14.07
N ARG A 106 -12.11 12.88 -12.95
CA ARG A 106 -13.26 12.11 -12.43
C ARG A 106 -14.35 13.03 -11.91
N GLU A 107 -13.99 14.04 -11.12
CA GLU A 107 -14.94 15.05 -10.63
C GLU A 107 -15.68 15.72 -11.80
N ALA A 108 -14.93 16.16 -12.83
CA ALA A 108 -15.51 16.78 -14.03
C ALA A 108 -16.43 15.83 -14.84
N ALA A 109 -16.28 14.51 -14.71
CA ALA A 109 -17.15 13.51 -15.33
C ALA A 109 -18.36 13.12 -14.46
N GLU A 110 -18.39 13.52 -13.18
CA GLU A 110 -19.54 13.36 -12.28
C GLU A 110 -20.41 14.63 -12.24
N ASP A 111 -19.83 15.82 -12.49
CA ASP A 111 -20.51 17.13 -12.56
C ASP A 111 -21.22 17.44 -13.90
N ASP A 112 -21.26 16.49 -14.86
CA ASP A 112 -21.73 16.71 -16.25
C ASP A 112 -21.00 17.90 -16.96
N LEU A 113 -19.75 18.15 -16.58
CA LEU A 113 -18.92 19.23 -17.11
C LEU A 113 -18.54 18.96 -18.58
N GLU A 114 -18.25 20.01 -19.36
CA GLU A 114 -17.90 19.88 -20.78
C GLU A 114 -16.88 18.76 -21.04
N THR A 115 -17.21 17.81 -21.92
CA THR A 115 -16.39 16.64 -22.24
C THR A 115 -14.96 17.02 -22.67
N ASN A 116 -14.81 18.18 -23.31
CA ASN A 116 -13.53 18.80 -23.67
C ASN A 116 -12.59 18.95 -22.46
N ILE A 117 -13.13 19.34 -21.29
CA ILE A 117 -12.36 19.55 -20.06
C ILE A 117 -11.95 18.21 -19.45
N TYR A 118 -12.84 17.21 -19.46
CA TYR A 118 -12.51 15.84 -19.07
C TYR A 118 -11.36 15.27 -19.91
N GLU A 119 -11.45 15.38 -21.24
CA GLU A 119 -10.43 14.88 -22.17
C GLU A 119 -9.09 15.62 -22.01
N ASP A 120 -9.09 16.95 -21.90
CA ASP A 120 -7.87 17.74 -21.61
C ASP A 120 -7.17 17.25 -20.33
N LEU A 121 -7.92 17.12 -19.22
CA LEU A 121 -7.36 16.69 -17.94
C LEU A 121 -6.83 15.24 -18.01
N ARG A 122 -7.54 14.35 -18.72
CA ARG A 122 -7.11 12.97 -18.96
C ARG A 122 -5.85 12.91 -19.82
N ASN A 123 -5.73 13.77 -20.83
CA ASN A 123 -4.55 13.87 -21.69
C ASN A 123 -3.33 14.38 -20.91
N TYR A 124 -3.47 15.46 -20.12
CA TYR A 124 -2.40 15.97 -19.26
C TYR A 124 -1.97 14.94 -18.21
N GLY A 125 -2.93 14.22 -17.62
CA GLY A 125 -2.66 13.12 -16.69
C GLY A 125 -1.89 11.97 -17.34
N THR A 126 -2.07 11.74 -18.65
CA THR A 126 -1.36 10.71 -19.44
C THR A 126 0.03 11.19 -19.87
N GLU A 127 0.20 12.48 -20.20
CA GLU A 127 1.52 13.08 -20.47
C GLU A 127 2.45 12.93 -19.26
N PHE A 128 1.96 13.24 -18.06
CA PHE A 128 2.70 13.00 -16.81
C PHE A 128 2.84 11.50 -16.45
N GLU A 129 1.94 10.62 -16.92
CA GLU A 129 2.09 9.16 -16.76
C GLU A 129 3.28 8.65 -17.60
N ASN A 130 3.46 9.14 -18.83
CA ASN A 130 4.60 8.79 -19.68
C ASN A 130 5.91 9.36 -19.13
N ILE A 131 5.94 10.65 -18.74
CA ILE A 131 7.17 11.27 -18.21
C ILE A 131 7.65 10.58 -16.92
N ALA A 132 6.73 10.12 -16.06
CA ALA A 132 7.09 9.34 -14.87
C ALA A 132 7.73 7.99 -15.24
N LEU A 133 7.26 7.34 -16.30
CA LEU A 133 7.83 6.08 -16.79
C LEU A 133 9.22 6.30 -17.40
N GLU A 134 9.36 7.26 -18.32
CA GLU A 134 10.63 7.59 -19.00
C GLU A 134 11.73 8.02 -18.02
N LEU A 135 11.38 8.78 -16.96
CA LEU A 135 12.31 9.13 -15.89
C LEU A 135 12.79 7.90 -15.10
N LEU A 136 11.91 6.94 -14.83
CA LEU A 136 12.31 5.70 -14.14
C LEU A 136 13.13 4.78 -15.05
N ASP A 137 12.75 4.64 -16.33
CA ASP A 137 13.54 3.90 -17.34
C ASP A 137 14.96 4.47 -17.43
N PHE A 138 15.11 5.80 -17.49
CA PHE A 138 16.41 6.48 -17.53
C PHE A 138 17.22 6.27 -16.24
N CYS A 139 16.61 6.45 -15.06
CA CYS A 139 17.27 6.17 -13.79
C CYS A 139 17.75 4.71 -13.71
N TYR A 140 16.89 3.76 -14.07
CA TYR A 140 17.19 2.33 -14.02
C TYR A 140 18.26 1.91 -15.04
N GLN A 141 18.27 2.48 -16.25
CA GLN A 141 19.34 2.24 -17.24
C GLN A 141 20.71 2.79 -16.80
N LYS A 142 20.73 3.82 -15.94
CA LYS A 142 21.96 4.42 -15.43
C LYS A 142 22.55 3.64 -14.25
N ASP A 143 21.72 3.29 -13.27
CA ASP A 143 22.11 2.59 -12.04
C ASP A 143 20.88 1.88 -11.45
N HIS A 144 20.91 0.54 -11.38
CA HIS A 144 19.78 -0.26 -10.90
C HIS A 144 19.53 -0.07 -9.40
N ASP A 145 20.59 0.06 -8.60
CA ASP A 145 20.50 0.10 -7.14
C ASP A 145 20.09 1.48 -6.64
N GLN A 146 20.63 2.55 -7.25
CA GLN A 146 20.15 3.92 -7.01
C GLN A 146 18.71 4.12 -7.48
N ALA A 147 18.31 3.50 -8.60
CA ALA A 147 16.92 3.53 -9.04
C ALA A 147 15.99 2.77 -8.08
N ALA A 148 16.46 1.69 -7.44
CA ALA A 148 15.70 0.98 -6.42
C ALA A 148 15.55 1.82 -5.14
N GLN A 149 16.63 2.44 -4.66
CA GLN A 149 16.62 3.36 -3.52
C GLN A 149 15.70 4.57 -3.76
N LEU A 150 15.68 5.12 -4.98
CA LEU A 150 14.79 6.22 -5.37
C LEU A 150 13.30 5.85 -5.33
N LEU A 151 12.96 4.56 -5.48
CA LEU A 151 11.57 4.09 -5.37
C LEU A 151 11.14 3.82 -3.92
N THR A 152 12.09 3.51 -3.03
CA THR A 152 11.84 3.05 -1.66
C THR A 152 12.12 4.10 -0.58
N CYS A 153 12.85 5.18 -0.87
CA CYS A 153 13.09 6.26 0.08
C CYS A 153 11.79 6.95 0.54
N GLU A 154 11.75 7.36 1.80
CA GLU A 154 10.67 8.18 2.34
C GLU A 154 10.83 9.64 1.88
N LEU A 155 9.71 10.24 1.48
CA LEU A 155 9.70 11.60 0.93
C LEU A 155 9.11 12.56 1.96
N GLU A 156 9.97 13.24 2.73
CA GLU A 156 9.56 14.23 3.75
C GLU A 156 8.56 15.25 3.19
N ASN A 157 8.85 15.77 1.99
CA ASN A 157 8.03 16.74 1.25
C ASN A 157 6.63 16.22 0.88
N TRP A 158 6.50 14.90 0.75
CA TRP A 158 5.28 14.22 0.31
C TRP A 158 4.67 13.38 1.44
N SER A 159 4.84 13.87 2.68
CA SER A 159 4.27 13.35 3.94
C SER A 159 4.82 12.01 4.44
N GLY A 160 6.05 11.66 4.06
CA GLY A 160 6.72 10.41 4.45
C GLY A 160 6.32 9.21 3.59
N GLU A 161 5.53 9.42 2.53
CA GLU A 161 5.20 8.35 1.58
C GLU A 161 6.42 8.01 0.71
N THR A 162 6.52 6.75 0.28
CA THR A 162 7.53 6.34 -0.72
C THR A 162 7.04 6.63 -2.14
N CYS A 163 7.97 6.74 -3.10
CA CYS A 163 7.60 6.90 -4.51
C CYS A 163 6.75 5.72 -5.01
N LEU A 164 7.04 4.50 -4.55
CA LEU A 164 6.24 3.30 -4.84
C LEU A 164 4.80 3.39 -4.28
N ASN A 165 4.62 3.86 -3.04
CA ASN A 165 3.29 4.11 -2.46
C ASN A 165 2.50 5.16 -3.26
N LEU A 166 3.16 6.24 -3.66
CA LEU A 166 2.54 7.30 -4.46
C LEU A 166 2.11 6.79 -5.85
N ALA A 167 2.89 5.91 -6.48
CA ALA A 167 2.50 5.25 -7.73
C ALA A 167 1.30 4.31 -7.58
N VAL A 168 1.25 3.50 -6.50
CA VAL A 168 0.06 2.69 -6.15
C VAL A 168 -1.16 3.59 -5.91
N ALA A 169 -0.98 4.71 -5.21
CA ALA A 169 -2.06 5.65 -4.92
C ALA A 169 -2.46 6.54 -6.11
N ALA A 170 -1.60 6.63 -7.15
CA ALA A 170 -1.93 7.19 -8.47
C ALA A 170 -2.61 6.15 -9.39
N ASN A 171 -2.48 4.86 -9.09
CA ASN A 171 -2.86 3.73 -9.96
C ASN A 171 -2.11 3.77 -11.32
N HIS A 172 -0.86 4.23 -11.30
CA HIS A 172 0.03 4.21 -12.47
C HIS A 172 0.55 2.79 -12.71
N LYS A 173 -0.07 2.08 -13.66
CA LYS A 173 0.15 0.63 -13.84
C LYS A 173 1.46 0.32 -14.56
N ALA A 174 1.90 1.17 -15.48
CA ALA A 174 3.14 0.94 -16.23
C ALA A 174 4.36 1.04 -15.30
N LEU A 175 4.44 2.06 -14.44
CA LEU A 175 5.54 2.20 -13.48
C LEU A 175 5.56 1.07 -12.45
N LEU A 176 4.40 0.56 -12.02
CA LEU A 176 4.34 -0.63 -11.14
C LEU A 176 4.75 -1.92 -11.87
N ALA A 177 4.56 -2.01 -13.18
CA ALA A 177 4.96 -3.14 -14.01
C ALA A 177 6.43 -3.06 -14.51
N HIS A 178 7.06 -1.89 -14.43
CA HIS A 178 8.46 -1.67 -14.80
C HIS A 178 9.41 -2.61 -14.01
N PRO A 179 10.48 -3.15 -14.62
CA PRO A 179 11.35 -4.14 -13.98
C PRO A 179 11.89 -3.76 -12.60
N CYS A 180 12.34 -2.51 -12.39
CA CYS A 180 12.82 -2.06 -11.07
C CYS A 180 11.76 -2.28 -9.97
N SER A 181 10.53 -1.82 -10.20
CA SER A 181 9.40 -1.99 -9.29
C SER A 181 9.07 -3.47 -9.04
N GLN A 182 9.16 -4.31 -10.07
CA GLN A 182 8.89 -5.75 -9.96
C GLN A 182 10.02 -6.51 -9.23
N ILE A 183 11.27 -6.07 -9.32
CA ILE A 183 12.40 -6.61 -8.55
C ILE A 183 12.21 -6.29 -7.08
N ILE A 184 11.99 -5.01 -6.72
CA ILE A 184 11.77 -4.56 -5.33
C ILE A 184 10.59 -5.32 -4.69
N LEU A 185 9.46 -5.44 -5.39
CA LEU A 185 8.30 -6.19 -4.92
C LEU A 185 8.56 -7.69 -4.78
N GLY A 186 9.43 -8.25 -5.64
CA GLY A 186 9.89 -9.64 -5.55
C GLY A 186 10.79 -9.87 -4.35
N ASP A 187 11.75 -8.99 -4.09
CA ASP A 187 12.64 -9.06 -2.94
C ASP A 187 11.91 -8.84 -1.61
N LEU A 188 10.98 -7.88 -1.55
CA LEU A 188 10.12 -7.67 -0.39
C LEU A 188 9.23 -8.89 -0.11
N TRP A 189 8.71 -9.55 -1.15
CA TRP A 189 7.95 -10.80 -1.00
C TRP A 189 8.79 -11.96 -0.44
N MET A 190 10.04 -12.05 -0.87
CA MET A 190 11.00 -13.08 -0.45
C MET A 190 11.56 -12.83 0.97
N GLY A 191 11.68 -11.56 1.39
CA GLY A 191 12.36 -11.19 2.61
C GLY A 191 13.84 -11.61 2.59
N GLY A 192 14.33 -12.14 3.71
CA GLY A 192 15.70 -12.65 3.85
C GLY A 192 16.00 -13.98 3.14
N LEU A 193 15.06 -14.56 2.38
CA LEU A 193 15.27 -15.80 1.63
C LEU A 193 15.83 -15.52 0.22
N CYS A 194 16.79 -16.35 -0.24
CA CYS A 194 17.32 -16.23 -1.59
C CYS A 194 16.35 -16.74 -2.66
N SER A 195 16.31 -16.06 -3.81
CA SER A 195 15.47 -16.44 -4.96
C SER A 195 16.00 -17.71 -5.63
N SER A 196 15.51 -18.86 -5.15
CA SER A 196 16.03 -20.18 -5.50
C SER A 196 15.03 -21.00 -6.33
N LYS A 197 15.53 -21.95 -7.13
CA LYS A 197 14.68 -22.89 -7.89
C LYS A 197 13.75 -23.64 -6.92
N CYS A 198 12.47 -23.69 -7.29
CA CYS A 198 11.41 -24.33 -6.50
C CYS A 198 11.23 -23.77 -5.06
N ILE A 199 11.52 -22.48 -4.81
CA ILE A 199 11.41 -21.84 -3.49
C ILE A 199 10.09 -22.14 -2.75
N ASN A 200 8.95 -22.16 -3.43
CA ASN A 200 7.65 -22.51 -2.81
C ASN A 200 7.69 -23.89 -2.13
N LEU A 201 8.27 -24.91 -2.78
CA LEU A 201 8.42 -26.24 -2.20
C LEU A 201 9.45 -26.25 -1.06
N LYS A 202 10.55 -25.49 -1.18
CA LYS A 202 11.53 -25.32 -0.09
C LYS A 202 10.90 -24.70 1.16
N VAL A 203 10.05 -23.67 1.00
CA VAL A 203 9.34 -22.98 2.10
C VAL A 203 8.28 -23.88 2.72
N ILE A 204 7.48 -24.60 1.92
CA ILE A 204 6.51 -25.59 2.42
C ILE A 204 7.22 -26.69 3.22
N LEU A 205 8.37 -27.19 2.74
CA LEU A 205 9.14 -28.21 3.44
C LEU A 205 9.76 -27.68 4.74
N GLY A 206 10.22 -26.43 4.78
CA GLY A 206 10.69 -25.76 6.00
C GLY A 206 9.57 -25.53 7.04
N LEU A 207 8.34 -25.26 6.59
CA LEU A 207 7.16 -25.16 7.46
C LEU A 207 6.73 -26.52 8.04
N LEU A 208 6.90 -27.61 7.28
CA LEU A 208 6.59 -28.97 7.73
C LEU A 208 7.72 -29.58 8.59
N CYS A 209 8.97 -29.20 8.36
CA CYS A 209 10.14 -29.72 9.07
C CYS A 209 11.13 -28.58 9.38
N PRO A 210 11.10 -28.02 10.60
CA PRO A 210 11.97 -26.89 10.98
C PRO A 210 13.48 -27.19 10.86
N PHE A 211 13.90 -28.46 10.94
CA PHE A 211 15.30 -28.86 10.71
C PHE A 211 15.77 -28.59 9.27
N TYR A 212 14.87 -28.52 8.29
CA TYR A 212 15.22 -28.17 6.91
C TYR A 212 15.64 -26.69 6.76
N ILE A 213 15.18 -25.81 7.65
CA ILE A 213 15.40 -24.36 7.59
C ILE A 213 16.89 -24.01 7.61
N THR A 214 17.72 -24.74 8.36
CA THR A 214 19.17 -24.49 8.42
C THR A 214 19.88 -24.69 7.08
N THR A 215 19.33 -25.56 6.21
CA THR A 215 19.84 -25.88 4.87
C THR A 215 19.38 -24.90 3.79
N LEU A 216 18.49 -23.95 4.12
CA LEU A 216 18.05 -22.92 3.18
C LEU A 216 19.13 -21.85 2.94
N GLU A 217 19.11 -21.34 1.72
CA GLU A 217 19.87 -20.17 1.26
C GLU A 217 19.15 -18.91 1.76
N PHE A 218 19.83 -18.14 2.59
CA PHE A 218 19.40 -16.83 3.08
C PHE A 218 20.36 -15.77 2.55
N LYS A 219 19.84 -14.55 2.36
CA LYS A 219 20.63 -13.36 2.04
C LYS A 219 21.67 -13.11 3.14
N SER A 220 22.80 -12.50 2.79
CA SER A 220 23.84 -12.12 3.75
C SER A 220 23.34 -11.02 4.71
N LYS A 221 24.07 -10.79 5.81
CA LYS A 221 23.79 -9.63 6.69
C LYS A 221 23.78 -8.30 5.95
N GLU A 222 24.65 -8.17 4.94
CA GLU A 222 24.86 -6.95 4.15
C GLU A 222 23.75 -6.78 3.11
N GLU A 223 23.37 -7.85 2.40
CA GLU A 223 22.23 -7.85 1.47
C GLU A 223 20.90 -7.53 2.19
N LEU A 224 20.73 -7.99 3.43
CA LEU A 224 19.58 -7.62 4.27
C LEU A 224 19.53 -6.13 4.57
N GLN A 225 20.68 -5.49 4.87
CA GLN A 225 20.76 -4.04 5.16
C GLN A 225 20.49 -3.16 3.93
N LEU A 226 20.69 -3.68 2.72
CA LEU A 226 20.36 -2.99 1.47
C LEU A 226 18.89 -3.11 1.05
N MET A 227 18.11 -3.98 1.70
CA MET A 227 16.66 -4.06 1.48
C MET A 227 15.92 -2.88 2.15
N PRO A 228 14.78 -2.43 1.61
CA PRO A 228 13.91 -1.48 2.31
C PRO A 228 13.31 -2.15 3.55
N GLN A 229 13.76 -1.71 4.73
CA GLN A 229 13.34 -2.20 6.04
C GLN A 229 12.36 -1.23 6.71
N THR A 230 11.58 -1.73 7.67
CA THR A 230 10.88 -0.86 8.63
C THR A 230 11.85 -0.30 9.67
N GLU A 231 11.51 0.85 10.26
CA GLU A 231 12.30 1.48 11.33
C GLU A 231 12.57 0.50 12.51
N GLU A 232 11.57 -0.29 12.89
CA GLU A 232 11.69 -1.33 13.92
C GLU A 232 12.74 -2.39 13.54
N GLU A 233 12.71 -2.91 12.31
CA GLU A 233 13.70 -3.91 11.83
C GLU A 233 15.11 -3.31 11.82
N HIS A 234 15.27 -2.07 11.33
CA HIS A 234 16.55 -1.37 11.29
C HIS A 234 17.15 -1.13 12.68
N ILE A 235 16.33 -0.72 13.67
CA ILE A 235 16.76 -0.55 15.07
C ILE A 235 17.23 -1.89 15.67
N ASN A 236 16.46 -2.96 15.49
CA ASN A 236 16.83 -4.30 15.98
C ASN A 236 18.19 -4.77 15.42
N LEU A 237 18.48 -4.47 14.14
CA LEU A 237 19.77 -4.79 13.52
C LEU A 237 20.94 -3.99 14.10
N ILE A 238 20.72 -2.72 14.45
CA ILE A 238 21.74 -1.89 15.11
C ILE A 238 22.07 -2.45 16.51
N GLU A 239 21.07 -2.90 17.27
CA GLU A 239 21.28 -3.50 18.59
C GLU A 239 21.99 -4.88 18.51
N GLU A 240 21.64 -5.72 17.53
CA GLU A 240 22.36 -6.97 17.26
C GLU A 240 23.83 -6.75 16.84
N ASN A 241 24.11 -5.72 16.04
CA ASN A 241 25.48 -5.41 15.63
C ASN A 241 26.32 -4.91 16.82
N LYS A 242 25.81 -3.96 17.62
CA LYS A 242 26.48 -3.46 18.84
C LYS A 242 26.78 -4.59 19.84
N SER A 243 25.86 -5.53 20.02
CA SER A 243 26.05 -6.69 20.91
C SER A 243 26.95 -7.80 20.34
N THR A 244 27.16 -7.82 19.01
CA THR A 244 28.15 -8.70 18.36
C THR A 244 29.57 -8.15 18.47
N GLU A 245 29.75 -6.85 18.24
CA GLU A 245 31.07 -6.18 18.31
C GLU A 245 31.63 -6.21 19.74
N GLY A 246 30.77 -6.04 20.75
CA GLY A 246 31.13 -6.14 22.17
C GLY A 246 31.64 -7.51 22.64
N GLN A 247 31.60 -8.55 21.80
CA GLN A 247 32.18 -9.87 22.10
C GLN A 247 33.52 -10.13 21.40
N HIS A 248 33.98 -9.21 20.54
CA HIS A 248 35.15 -9.43 19.69
C HIS A 248 36.43 -8.71 20.15
N ALA A 249 36.37 -7.95 21.26
CA ALA A 249 37.48 -7.13 21.76
C ALA A 249 38.54 -7.90 22.57
N ASP A 250 38.18 -9.03 23.19
CA ASP A 250 38.97 -9.66 24.27
C ASP A 250 40.03 -10.70 23.82
N ILE A 251 40.60 -10.59 22.61
CA ILE A 251 41.71 -11.47 22.17
C ILE A 251 42.83 -10.71 21.43
N HIS A 252 43.73 -10.07 22.21
CA HIS A 252 45.10 -9.67 21.86
C HIS A 252 45.28 -8.63 20.70
N CYS A 253 46.29 -7.74 20.70
CA CYS A 253 47.61 -7.76 21.36
C CYS A 253 47.98 -6.45 22.06
N ASN A 254 48.86 -6.55 23.06
CA ASN A 254 49.66 -5.43 23.56
C ASN A 254 50.69 -4.95 22.51
N VAL A 255 50.60 -3.67 22.13
CA VAL A 255 51.76 -2.77 21.95
C VAL A 255 51.35 -1.44 22.61
N GLY A 256 52.25 -0.82 23.38
CA GLY A 256 51.89 0.23 24.33
C GLY A 256 52.20 1.67 23.90
N THR A 257 52.28 2.52 24.92
CA THR A 257 52.58 3.97 24.95
C THR A 257 51.48 4.94 24.48
N ASP A 258 51.16 5.82 25.44
CA ASP A 258 50.72 7.21 25.33
C ASP A 258 49.29 7.50 24.85
N ALA A 259 48.43 7.68 25.85
CA ALA A 259 47.04 8.08 25.74
C ALA A 259 46.87 9.59 25.51
N GLU A 260 45.77 9.96 24.87
CA GLU A 260 45.03 11.16 25.26
C GLU A 260 43.53 10.87 25.22
N ILE A 261 42.81 11.20 26.29
CA ILE A 261 41.39 10.87 26.47
C ILE A 261 40.54 12.10 26.16
N VAL A 262 39.93 12.14 24.99
CA VAL A 262 38.88 13.12 24.66
C VAL A 262 37.55 12.40 24.54
N ASN A 263 36.90 12.19 25.69
CA ASN A 263 35.49 11.81 25.72
C ASN A 263 34.66 13.02 25.30
N SER A 264 33.70 12.85 24.38
CA SER A 264 32.83 13.95 23.90
C SER A 264 31.46 13.40 23.57
N GLN A 265 30.52 13.66 24.47
CA GLN A 265 29.11 13.26 24.32
C GLN A 265 28.48 13.95 23.11
N GLU A 266 27.59 13.21 22.44
CA GLU A 266 26.69 13.74 21.42
C GLU A 266 25.87 14.90 21.98
N ASN A 267 25.68 15.96 21.19
CA ASN A 267 24.81 17.07 21.55
C ASN A 267 24.12 17.59 20.28
N TYR A 268 22.86 17.20 20.09
CA TYR A 268 22.06 17.60 18.92
C TYR A 268 21.85 19.11 18.92
N GLY A 269 22.43 19.80 17.93
CA GLY A 269 22.48 21.27 17.89
C GLY A 269 22.35 21.85 16.48
N MET A 270 21.11 22.12 16.08
CA MET A 270 20.74 22.89 14.88
C MET A 270 21.55 24.20 14.80
N ARG A 271 22.13 24.54 13.63
CA ARG A 271 22.74 25.86 13.41
C ARG A 271 22.50 26.39 11.99
N ASN A 272 22.17 27.69 11.95
CA ASN A 272 21.58 28.35 10.79
C ASN A 272 22.64 28.81 9.78
N THR A 273 22.28 28.84 8.50
CA THR A 273 23.09 29.43 7.44
C THR A 273 22.93 30.95 7.40
N VAL A 274 24.01 31.68 7.68
CA VAL A 274 24.11 33.13 7.42
C VAL A 274 24.93 33.34 6.16
N VAL A 275 24.32 33.93 5.13
CA VAL A 275 25.00 34.28 3.87
C VAL A 275 25.24 35.78 3.84
N GLN A 276 26.51 36.19 3.74
CA GLN A 276 26.90 37.58 3.51
C GLN A 276 27.63 37.67 2.17
N ARG A 277 27.06 38.42 1.22
CA ARG A 277 27.64 38.71 -0.11
C ARG A 277 28.44 40.01 -0.05
N ASN A 278 29.49 40.10 -0.88
CA ASN A 278 29.86 41.29 -1.65
C ASN A 278 30.59 40.84 -2.94
N GLU A 279 30.51 41.64 -4.00
CA GLU A 279 31.22 41.41 -5.29
C GLU A 279 32.70 41.88 -5.19
N ASP A 280 33.64 41.62 -6.12
CA ASP A 280 33.65 40.90 -7.42
C ASP A 280 35.05 40.18 -7.58
N VAL A 281 35.65 39.74 -8.70
CA VAL A 281 35.46 39.94 -10.15
C VAL A 281 35.93 38.72 -10.97
N THR A 282 35.28 38.52 -12.13
CA THR A 282 35.59 37.60 -13.25
C THR A 282 36.72 36.54 -13.10
N LYS A 283 36.33 35.26 -13.24
CA LYS A 283 36.78 34.36 -14.34
C LYS A 283 35.93 33.07 -14.38
N HIS A 284 35.99 32.35 -15.50
CA HIS A 284 35.38 31.02 -15.63
C HIS A 284 36.11 29.99 -14.78
N ASP A 285 35.36 29.17 -14.04
CA ASP A 285 35.67 27.77 -13.72
C ASP A 285 34.39 27.04 -13.24
N ASP A 286 34.32 25.72 -13.41
CA ASP A 286 33.10 24.94 -13.20
C ASP A 286 32.73 24.75 -11.71
N ILE A 287 31.70 25.46 -11.24
CA ILE A 287 31.11 25.22 -9.91
C ILE A 287 30.27 23.94 -9.92
N LYS A 288 30.94 22.80 -9.87
CA LYS A 288 30.33 21.54 -9.43
C LYS A 288 29.92 21.69 -7.96
N GLN A 289 28.63 21.90 -7.71
CA GLN A 289 28.06 21.72 -6.37
C GLN A 289 28.14 20.24 -5.98
N ASN A 290 29.29 19.87 -5.41
CA ASN A 290 29.48 18.55 -4.82
C ASN A 290 28.53 18.41 -3.62
N PHE A 291 27.44 17.67 -3.81
CA PHE A 291 26.80 16.94 -2.72
C PHE A 291 27.81 15.90 -2.19
N ARG A 292 28.76 16.38 -1.37
CA ARG A 292 29.69 15.53 -0.64
C ARG A 292 28.92 14.88 0.50
N PHE A 293 28.24 13.78 0.19
CA PHE A 293 27.99 12.74 1.18
C PHE A 293 29.33 12.43 1.88
N PRO A 294 29.35 12.26 3.22
CA PRO A 294 30.58 12.03 3.96
C PRO A 294 31.25 10.74 3.47
N PRO A 295 32.47 10.80 2.89
CA PRO A 295 33.10 9.63 2.30
C PRO A 295 33.77 8.79 3.39
N ASN A 296 32.95 8.06 4.16
CA ASN A 296 33.38 7.07 5.17
C ASN A 296 32.22 6.15 5.58
N TYR A 297 31.57 5.52 4.60
CA TYR A 297 30.70 4.36 4.80
C TYR A 297 31.06 3.28 3.77
N PHE A 298 31.05 2.02 4.22
CA PHE A 298 31.21 0.81 3.40
C PHE A 298 32.58 0.58 2.69
N GLU A 299 33.66 0.43 3.47
CA GLU A 299 34.54 -0.71 3.21
C GLU A 299 33.84 -1.98 3.74
N VAL A 300 33.16 -2.71 2.86
CA VAL A 300 32.32 -3.85 3.24
C VAL A 300 33.20 -5.08 3.53
N LYS A 301 33.07 -5.66 4.73
CA LYS A 301 33.81 -6.87 5.13
C LYS A 301 33.08 -8.15 4.71
N TYR A 302 32.89 -8.27 3.40
CA TYR A 302 32.02 -9.25 2.72
C TYR A 302 31.92 -10.64 3.36
N ASN A 303 30.69 -11.14 3.45
CA ASN A 303 30.30 -12.54 3.74
C ASN A 303 30.26 -12.97 5.23
N GLN A 304 29.67 -12.16 6.12
CA GLN A 304 29.20 -12.70 7.41
C GLN A 304 27.93 -13.56 7.24
N LEU A 305 28.05 -14.88 7.48
CA LEU A 305 26.91 -15.81 7.50
C LEU A 305 26.00 -15.58 8.71
N LEU A 306 24.69 -15.82 8.52
CA LEU A 306 23.67 -15.68 9.55
C LEU A 306 23.68 -16.84 10.58
N SER A 307 23.59 -16.48 11.86
CA SER A 307 23.36 -17.41 12.98
C SER A 307 22.09 -18.25 12.77
N PRO A 308 22.05 -19.54 13.17
CA PRO A 308 20.89 -20.40 12.98
C PRO A 308 19.61 -19.89 13.68
N ARG A 309 19.75 -19.16 14.81
CA ARG A 309 18.59 -18.50 15.45
C ARG A 309 18.02 -17.39 14.57
N LYS A 310 18.91 -16.59 13.94
CA LYS A 310 18.49 -15.53 13.03
C LYS A 310 17.91 -16.08 11.74
N LYS A 311 18.50 -17.12 11.14
CA LYS A 311 17.87 -17.88 10.03
C LYS A 311 16.43 -18.32 10.34
N LEU A 312 16.16 -18.77 11.58
CA LEU A 312 14.81 -19.14 12.01
C LEU A 312 13.87 -17.92 12.11
N TYR A 313 14.35 -16.79 12.62
CA TYR A 313 13.61 -15.52 12.64
C TYR A 313 13.28 -15.03 11.23
N GLU A 314 14.30 -14.84 10.37
CA GLU A 314 14.16 -14.41 8.97
C GLU A 314 13.21 -15.31 8.17
N PHE A 315 13.22 -16.62 8.45
CA PHE A 315 12.31 -17.56 7.81
C PHE A 315 10.84 -17.27 8.16
N TYR A 316 10.52 -17.00 9.43
CA TYR A 316 9.14 -16.74 9.87
C TYR A 316 8.69 -15.27 9.70
N THR A 317 9.61 -14.31 9.58
CA THR A 317 9.28 -12.92 9.22
C THR A 317 8.99 -12.77 7.72
N ALA A 318 9.61 -13.57 6.85
CA ALA A 318 9.44 -13.49 5.39
C ALA A 318 7.95 -13.59 4.94
N PRO A 319 7.45 -12.66 4.08
CA PRO A 319 6.06 -12.68 3.62
C PRO A 319 5.64 -13.96 2.89
N ILE A 320 6.53 -14.54 2.07
CA ILE A 320 6.32 -15.83 1.41
C ILE A 320 6.02 -16.97 2.40
N THR A 321 6.71 -17.01 3.55
CA THR A 321 6.50 -18.02 4.60
C THR A 321 5.18 -17.78 5.33
N LYS A 322 4.89 -16.52 5.68
CA LYS A 322 3.60 -16.13 6.29
C LYS A 322 2.43 -16.52 5.37
N PHE A 323 2.54 -16.27 4.06
CA PHE A 323 1.55 -16.69 3.07
C PHE A 323 1.34 -18.20 3.04
N TRP A 324 2.41 -19.01 2.93
CA TRP A 324 2.29 -20.46 2.88
C TRP A 324 1.77 -21.05 4.21
N ALA A 325 2.16 -20.49 5.36
CA ALA A 325 1.63 -20.88 6.67
C ALA A 325 0.12 -20.61 6.76
N HIS A 326 -0.35 -19.43 6.33
CA HIS A 326 -1.78 -19.12 6.28
C HIS A 326 -2.53 -20.00 5.27
N ALA A 327 -1.95 -20.30 4.10
CA ALA A 327 -2.56 -21.16 3.09
C ALA A 327 -2.70 -22.62 3.56
N ILE A 328 -1.65 -23.19 4.15
CA ILE A 328 -1.68 -24.56 4.71
C ILE A 328 -2.65 -24.62 5.89
N GLY A 329 -2.61 -23.65 6.81
CA GLY A 329 -3.57 -23.55 7.92
C GLY A 329 -5.03 -23.45 7.44
N TYR A 330 -5.27 -22.74 6.32
CA TYR A 330 -6.58 -22.65 5.71
C TYR A 330 -7.06 -23.97 5.08
N LEU A 331 -6.15 -24.74 4.46
CA LEU A 331 -6.47 -26.08 3.96
C LEU A 331 -6.78 -27.07 5.09
N VAL A 332 -6.07 -27.00 6.22
CA VAL A 332 -6.35 -27.80 7.42
C VAL A 332 -7.69 -27.41 8.04
N PHE A 333 -8.00 -26.12 8.11
CA PHE A 333 -9.32 -25.61 8.51
C PHE A 333 -10.44 -26.15 7.60
N LEU A 334 -10.29 -26.10 6.27
CA LEU A 334 -11.29 -26.63 5.33
C LEU A 334 -11.47 -28.15 5.45
N TYR A 335 -10.39 -28.90 5.61
CA TYR A 335 -10.42 -30.34 5.82
C TYR A 335 -11.17 -30.70 7.11
N THR A 336 -10.84 -30.05 8.23
CA THR A 336 -11.48 -30.30 9.53
C THR A 336 -12.94 -29.83 9.56
N PHE A 337 -13.28 -28.72 8.91
CA PHE A 337 -14.66 -28.24 8.77
C PHE A 337 -15.52 -29.17 7.91
N THR A 338 -14.97 -29.69 6.81
CA THR A 338 -15.67 -30.67 5.95
C THR A 338 -15.84 -32.01 6.66
N TYR A 339 -14.84 -32.45 7.44
CA TYR A 339 -15.00 -33.60 8.33
C TYR A 339 -16.13 -33.39 9.35
N MET A 340 -16.21 -32.21 9.98
CA MET A 340 -17.28 -31.85 10.92
C MET A 340 -18.68 -31.82 10.25
N LEU A 341 -18.76 -31.49 8.97
CA LEU A 341 -20.01 -31.46 8.19
C LEU A 341 -20.50 -32.85 7.76
N LEU A 342 -19.58 -33.73 7.36
CA LEU A 342 -19.88 -35.09 6.89
C LEU A 342 -20.21 -36.03 8.06
N THR A 343 -19.55 -35.86 9.20
CA THR A 343 -19.80 -36.66 10.42
C THR A 343 -21.10 -36.24 11.13
N LYS A 344 -21.48 -37.02 12.16
CA LYS A 344 -22.69 -36.75 12.96
C LYS A 344 -22.45 -35.50 13.83
N ILE A 345 -23.27 -34.47 13.64
CA ILE A 345 -23.23 -33.25 14.45
C ILE A 345 -23.91 -33.51 15.79
N GLU A 346 -23.12 -33.85 16.80
CA GLU A 346 -23.58 -34.01 18.18
C GLU A 346 -23.70 -32.67 18.90
N MET A 347 -24.53 -32.62 19.95
CA MET A 347 -24.79 -31.38 20.72
C MET A 347 -23.57 -30.91 21.53
N LYS A 348 -22.67 -31.83 21.91
CA LYS A 348 -21.33 -31.49 22.40
C LYS A 348 -20.36 -31.35 21.21
N PRO A 349 -19.46 -30.36 21.19
CA PRO A 349 -18.48 -30.24 20.13
C PRO A 349 -17.35 -31.27 20.29
N THR A 350 -17.24 -32.20 19.34
CA THR A 350 -16.03 -33.00 19.10
C THR A 350 -14.82 -32.08 18.91
N TRP A 351 -13.60 -32.56 19.20
CA TRP A 351 -12.37 -31.77 19.07
C TRP A 351 -12.20 -31.07 17.70
N GLN A 352 -12.60 -31.68 16.58
CA GLN A 352 -12.58 -31.00 15.26
C GLN A 352 -13.58 -29.83 15.17
N GLY A 353 -14.75 -29.95 15.81
CA GLY A 353 -15.73 -28.88 15.91
C GLY A 353 -15.23 -27.74 16.80
N LEU A 354 -14.59 -28.04 17.92
CA LEU A 354 -13.93 -27.05 18.77
C LEU A 354 -12.81 -26.32 18.00
N TYR A 355 -11.95 -27.05 17.29
CA TYR A 355 -10.91 -26.47 16.42
C TYR A 355 -11.51 -25.54 15.35
N THR A 356 -12.55 -25.97 14.64
CA THR A 356 -13.28 -25.17 13.64
C THR A 356 -13.80 -23.85 14.24
N ILE A 357 -14.42 -23.92 15.42
CA ILE A 357 -14.92 -22.74 16.15
C ILE A 357 -13.77 -21.79 16.49
N VAL A 358 -12.66 -22.31 17.05
CA VAL A 358 -11.47 -21.51 17.38
C VAL A 358 -10.87 -20.84 16.13
N CYS A 359 -10.79 -21.55 15.00
CA CYS A 359 -10.31 -20.98 13.73
C CYS A 359 -11.21 -19.84 13.22
N ILE A 360 -12.54 -19.96 13.32
CA ILE A 360 -13.46 -18.92 12.85
C ILE A 360 -13.52 -17.74 13.83
N CYS A 361 -13.41 -17.97 15.14
CA CYS A 361 -13.17 -16.92 16.14
C CYS A 361 -11.86 -16.16 15.84
N ALA A 362 -10.78 -16.87 15.52
CA ALA A 362 -9.52 -16.23 15.12
C ALA A 362 -9.67 -15.40 13.83
N PHE A 363 -10.39 -15.90 12.81
CA PHE A 363 -10.69 -15.11 11.62
C PHE A 363 -11.57 -13.89 11.90
N ALA A 364 -12.50 -13.97 12.86
CA ALA A 364 -13.28 -12.82 13.31
C ALA A 364 -12.41 -11.77 14.00
N CYS A 365 -11.54 -12.20 14.93
CA CYS A 365 -10.56 -11.33 15.60
C CYS A 365 -9.61 -10.67 14.59
N GLU A 366 -9.11 -11.40 13.59
CA GLU A 366 -8.27 -10.85 12.52
C GLU A 366 -8.99 -9.82 11.65
N LYS A 367 -10.28 -10.04 11.33
CA LYS A 367 -11.09 -9.07 10.59
C LYS A 367 -11.37 -7.82 11.42
N ILE A 368 -11.60 -7.96 12.73
CA ILE A 368 -11.73 -6.84 13.67
C ILE A 368 -10.41 -6.07 13.77
N ARG A 369 -9.27 -6.75 13.92
CA ARG A 369 -7.92 -6.16 13.95
C ARG A 369 -7.63 -5.36 12.68
N ALA A 370 -7.96 -5.90 11.50
CA ALA A 370 -7.80 -5.22 10.22
C ALA A 370 -8.68 -3.96 10.09
N ILE A 371 -9.92 -3.97 10.61
CA ILE A 371 -10.77 -2.77 10.64
C ILE A 371 -10.18 -1.72 11.59
N ILE A 372 -9.79 -2.12 12.81
CA ILE A 372 -9.23 -1.20 13.82
C ILE A 372 -7.95 -0.54 13.30
N SER A 373 -7.05 -1.32 12.69
CA SER A 373 -5.73 -0.88 12.21
C SER A 373 -5.77 -0.04 10.92
N SER A 374 -6.95 0.17 10.30
CA SER A 374 -7.06 0.98 9.08
C SER A 374 -6.90 2.48 9.34
N GLU A 375 -6.36 3.21 8.36
CA GLU A 375 -5.88 4.60 8.48
C GLU A 375 -6.92 5.67 8.91
N PRO A 376 -8.17 5.73 8.37
CA PRO A 376 -8.99 6.93 8.51
C PRO A 376 -9.65 7.02 9.89
N VAL A 377 -9.39 8.09 10.66
CA VAL A 377 -9.75 8.23 12.08
C VAL A 377 -11.22 7.87 12.40
N ASN A 378 -12.16 8.24 11.53
CA ASN A 378 -13.59 8.03 11.76
C ASN A 378 -14.04 6.58 11.43
N ILE A 379 -14.56 5.86 12.44
CA ILE A 379 -15.00 4.45 12.34
C ILE A 379 -15.97 4.19 11.18
N ARG A 380 -16.91 5.10 10.90
CA ARG A 380 -17.82 4.97 9.75
C ARG A 380 -17.09 4.98 8.40
N HIS A 381 -16.05 5.81 8.26
CA HIS A 381 -15.20 5.81 7.06
C HIS A 381 -14.26 4.60 7.02
N LYS A 382 -13.76 4.11 8.17
CA LYS A 382 -13.04 2.81 8.24
C LYS A 382 -13.90 1.69 7.65
N LEU A 383 -15.13 1.54 8.13
CA LEU A 383 -16.05 0.49 7.66
C LEU A 383 -16.40 0.65 6.18
N LEU A 384 -16.68 1.87 5.73
CA LEU A 384 -17.01 2.15 4.33
C LEU A 384 -15.84 1.81 3.39
N VAL A 385 -14.62 2.29 3.69
CA VAL A 385 -13.41 1.98 2.92
C VAL A 385 -13.09 0.48 2.94
N TRP A 386 -13.26 -0.18 4.09
CA TRP A 386 -13.07 -1.63 4.23
C TRP A 386 -14.07 -2.44 3.38
N ALA A 387 -15.31 -1.97 3.24
CA ALA A 387 -16.38 -2.64 2.49
C ALA A 387 -16.27 -2.49 0.96
N TRP A 388 -15.42 -1.59 0.43
CA TRP A 388 -15.21 -1.43 -1.02
C TRP A 388 -14.55 -2.65 -1.67
N ASP A 389 -13.73 -3.41 -0.95
CA ASP A 389 -13.32 -4.75 -1.40
C ASP A 389 -14.47 -5.73 -1.16
N ILE A 390 -15.13 -6.17 -2.24
CA ILE A 390 -16.26 -7.11 -2.22
C ILE A 390 -15.98 -8.37 -1.38
N TRP A 391 -14.73 -8.79 -1.23
CA TRP A 391 -14.36 -9.94 -0.42
C TRP A 391 -14.52 -9.74 1.09
N ASN A 392 -14.40 -8.50 1.58
CA ASN A 392 -14.47 -8.16 3.01
C ASN A 392 -15.88 -8.29 3.62
N PRO A 393 -16.95 -7.69 3.06
CA PRO A 393 -18.30 -7.87 3.59
C PRO A 393 -18.76 -9.33 3.43
N CYS A 394 -18.31 -10.04 2.39
CA CYS A 394 -18.55 -11.48 2.26
C CYS A 394 -17.83 -12.32 3.33
N ASP A 395 -16.59 -11.99 3.71
CA ASP A 395 -15.92 -12.66 4.85
C ASP A 395 -16.74 -12.49 6.14
N ALA A 396 -17.19 -11.26 6.42
CA ALA A 396 -17.98 -10.97 7.63
C ALA A 396 -19.35 -11.63 7.62
N ALA A 397 -20.07 -11.63 6.48
CA ALA A 397 -21.35 -12.31 6.33
C ALA A 397 -21.21 -13.82 6.58
N ALA A 398 -20.17 -14.46 6.03
CA ALA A 398 -19.91 -15.89 6.25
C ALA A 398 -19.57 -16.22 7.72
N ILE A 399 -18.82 -15.35 8.40
CA ILE A 399 -18.54 -15.45 9.84
C ILE A 399 -19.83 -15.31 10.66
N ILE A 400 -20.68 -14.34 10.34
CA ILE A 400 -21.99 -14.13 10.99
C ILE A 400 -22.90 -15.35 10.80
N PHE A 401 -23.01 -15.89 9.57
CA PHE A 401 -23.78 -17.11 9.31
C PHE A 401 -23.22 -18.32 10.07
N PHE A 402 -21.91 -18.46 10.21
CA PHE A 402 -21.33 -19.52 11.04
C PHE A 402 -21.73 -19.36 12.51
N PHE A 403 -21.66 -18.16 13.09
CA PHE A 403 -22.10 -17.92 14.47
C PHE A 403 -23.61 -18.15 14.66
N ILE A 404 -24.46 -17.82 13.69
CA ILE A 404 -25.89 -18.15 13.71
C ILE A 404 -26.08 -19.68 13.73
N GLY A 405 -25.38 -20.42 12.84
CA GLY A 405 -25.40 -21.88 12.83
C GLY A 405 -24.90 -22.51 14.15
N LEU A 406 -23.89 -21.89 14.78
CA LEU A 406 -23.36 -22.30 16.08
C LEU A 406 -24.37 -22.05 17.21
N CYS A 407 -25.06 -20.90 17.23
CA CYS A 407 -26.15 -20.65 18.17
C CYS A 407 -27.27 -21.68 18.04
N LEU A 408 -27.70 -22.01 16.81
CA LEU A 408 -28.72 -23.05 16.57
C LEU A 408 -28.25 -24.46 16.96
N ARG A 409 -26.95 -24.76 16.96
CA ARG A 409 -26.42 -26.06 17.39
C ARG A 409 -26.71 -26.37 18.87
N PHE A 410 -26.82 -25.35 19.73
CA PHE A 410 -27.11 -25.54 21.15
C PHE A 410 -28.58 -25.88 21.45
N TYR A 411 -29.48 -25.73 20.49
CA TYR A 411 -30.91 -26.03 20.65
C TYR A 411 -31.27 -27.34 19.94
N GLN A 412 -31.62 -28.37 20.72
CA GLN A 412 -31.91 -29.74 20.24
C GLN A 412 -32.91 -29.80 19.08
N SER A 413 -33.89 -28.88 19.03
CA SER A 413 -34.90 -28.81 17.97
C SER A 413 -34.33 -28.35 16.61
N SER A 414 -33.39 -27.39 16.60
CA SER A 414 -32.90 -26.73 15.39
C SER A 414 -31.58 -27.28 14.85
N ILE A 415 -31.05 -28.39 15.39
CA ILE A 415 -29.81 -29.04 14.90
C ILE A 415 -29.84 -29.31 13.38
N ARG A 416 -31.00 -29.69 12.81
CA ARG A 416 -31.18 -29.87 11.35
C ARG A 416 -30.95 -28.57 10.57
N ILE A 417 -31.46 -27.46 11.09
CA ILE A 417 -31.33 -26.11 10.50
C ILE A 417 -29.88 -25.61 10.66
N GLY A 418 -29.26 -25.83 11.82
CA GLY A 418 -27.84 -25.55 12.04
C GLY A 418 -26.93 -26.29 11.04
N ARG A 419 -27.21 -27.57 10.75
CA ARG A 419 -26.49 -28.31 9.69
C ARG A 419 -26.65 -27.67 8.32
N LEU A 420 -27.87 -27.27 7.94
CA LEU A 420 -28.15 -26.60 6.67
C LEU A 420 -27.34 -25.29 6.53
N ILE A 421 -27.35 -24.45 7.57
CA ILE A 421 -26.58 -23.20 7.59
C ILE A 421 -25.07 -23.48 7.46
N PHE A 422 -24.52 -24.47 8.17
CA PHE A 422 -23.12 -24.83 8.01
C PHE A 422 -22.79 -25.38 6.61
N SER A 423 -23.67 -26.15 5.97
CA SER A 423 -23.46 -26.63 4.59
C SER A 423 -23.55 -25.52 3.54
N VAL A 424 -24.42 -24.52 3.71
CA VAL A 424 -24.45 -23.35 2.81
C VAL A 424 -23.22 -22.47 3.07
N SER A 425 -22.80 -22.32 4.33
CA SER A 425 -21.57 -21.59 4.71
C SER A 425 -20.32 -22.23 4.09
N SER A 426 -20.22 -23.56 3.99
CA SER A 426 -19.03 -24.24 3.45
C SER A 426 -18.74 -23.91 1.99
N ILE A 427 -19.78 -23.67 1.17
CA ILE A 427 -19.62 -23.21 -0.22
C ILE A 427 -18.80 -21.92 -0.25
N TYR A 428 -19.06 -20.97 0.66
CA TYR A 428 -18.26 -19.74 0.76
C TYR A 428 -16.81 -20.01 1.16
N TRP A 429 -16.57 -20.85 2.18
CA TRP A 429 -15.21 -21.15 2.62
C TRP A 429 -14.40 -21.87 1.52
N TYR A 430 -15.02 -22.73 0.71
CA TYR A 430 -14.40 -23.29 -0.49
C TYR A 430 -14.12 -22.21 -1.56
N LEU A 431 -15.08 -21.34 -1.88
CA LEU A 431 -14.88 -20.24 -2.85
C LEU A 431 -13.77 -19.26 -2.41
N ARG A 432 -13.58 -19.06 -1.11
CA ARG A 432 -12.53 -18.19 -0.55
C ARG A 432 -11.11 -18.73 -0.79
N ILE A 433 -10.91 -20.00 -1.17
CA ILE A 433 -9.60 -20.51 -1.65
C ILE A 433 -9.08 -19.67 -2.81
N LEU A 434 -9.96 -19.12 -3.65
CA LEU A 434 -9.60 -18.29 -4.80
C LEU A 434 -8.74 -17.07 -4.42
N LYS A 435 -8.84 -16.55 -3.18
CA LYS A 435 -7.96 -15.48 -2.69
C LYS A 435 -6.49 -15.87 -2.71
N PHE A 436 -6.16 -17.09 -2.27
CA PHE A 436 -4.78 -17.60 -2.25
C PHE A 436 -4.30 -17.91 -3.67
N MET A 437 -5.19 -18.42 -4.53
CA MET A 437 -4.86 -18.73 -5.93
C MET A 437 -4.51 -17.48 -6.75
N VAL A 438 -4.99 -16.28 -6.38
CA VAL A 438 -4.67 -15.03 -7.08
C VAL A 438 -3.18 -14.67 -7.04
N VAL A 439 -2.43 -15.16 -6.05
CA VAL A 439 -0.98 -14.90 -5.91
C VAL A 439 -0.14 -15.70 -6.93
N ASN A 440 -0.68 -16.79 -7.50
CA ASN A 440 0.01 -17.58 -8.50
C ASN A 440 0.04 -16.84 -9.86
N LYS A 441 1.23 -16.68 -10.46
CA LYS A 441 1.47 -16.01 -11.75
C LYS A 441 0.56 -16.49 -12.90
N VAL A 442 0.09 -17.74 -12.88
CA VAL A 442 -0.81 -18.30 -13.90
C VAL A 442 -2.29 -18.14 -13.53
N LEU A 443 -2.65 -18.40 -12.27
CA LEU A 443 -4.06 -18.40 -11.83
C LEU A 443 -4.59 -17.00 -11.51
N GLY A 444 -3.74 -16.05 -11.09
CA GLY A 444 -4.09 -14.66 -10.82
C GLY A 444 -4.70 -13.93 -12.01
N PRO A 445 -4.06 -13.94 -13.19
CA PRO A 445 -4.65 -13.41 -14.43
C PRO A 445 -5.98 -14.10 -14.78
N LEU A 446 -6.04 -15.43 -14.71
CA LEU A 446 -7.25 -16.21 -15.03
C LEU A 446 -8.44 -15.85 -14.12
N ILE A 447 -8.24 -15.81 -12.80
CA ILE A 447 -9.26 -15.42 -11.81
C ILE A 447 -9.68 -13.96 -12.01
N THR A 448 -8.75 -13.09 -12.43
CA THR A 448 -9.05 -11.68 -12.74
C THR A 448 -9.88 -11.52 -14.01
N ILE A 449 -9.65 -12.37 -15.03
CA ILE A 449 -10.49 -12.44 -16.23
C ILE A 449 -11.89 -12.96 -15.87
N ILE A 450 -11.99 -14.07 -15.13
CA ILE A 450 -13.28 -14.63 -14.67
C ILE A 450 -14.09 -13.59 -13.88
N ARG A 451 -13.44 -12.82 -12.99
CA ARG A 451 -14.09 -11.74 -12.22
C ARG A 451 -14.69 -10.66 -13.12
N LYS A 452 -13.96 -10.24 -14.17
CA LYS A 452 -14.46 -9.26 -15.15
C LYS A 452 -15.62 -9.83 -15.99
N MET A 453 -15.50 -11.08 -16.44
CA MET A 453 -16.55 -11.76 -17.19
C MET A 453 -17.84 -11.90 -16.37
N LEU A 454 -17.73 -12.23 -15.08
CA LEU A 454 -18.87 -12.30 -14.16
C LEU A 454 -19.58 -10.94 -13.98
N GLN A 455 -18.84 -9.84 -13.98
CA GLN A 455 -19.41 -8.49 -13.93
C GLN A 455 -20.20 -8.12 -15.20
N SER A 456 -19.82 -8.67 -16.36
CA SER A 456 -20.61 -8.56 -17.61
C SER A 456 -21.81 -9.51 -17.60
N LEU A 457 -21.62 -10.75 -17.12
CA LEU A 457 -22.61 -11.84 -17.11
C LEU A 457 -23.89 -11.46 -16.34
N LYS A 458 -23.81 -10.59 -15.33
CA LYS A 458 -24.99 -10.12 -14.57
C LYS A 458 -26.13 -9.60 -15.47
N HIS A 459 -25.81 -8.92 -16.59
CA HIS A 459 -26.83 -8.40 -17.52
C HIS A 459 -27.45 -9.52 -18.35
N VAL A 460 -26.64 -10.50 -18.76
CA VAL A 460 -27.09 -11.70 -19.49
C VAL A 460 -28.02 -12.54 -18.61
N ILE A 461 -27.71 -12.68 -17.31
CA ILE A 461 -28.58 -13.37 -16.33
C ILE A 461 -29.95 -12.68 -16.21
N VAL A 462 -29.99 -11.34 -16.20
CA VAL A 462 -31.27 -10.59 -16.17
C VAL A 462 -32.08 -10.82 -17.45
N ILE A 463 -31.44 -10.80 -18.63
CA ILE A 463 -32.12 -11.08 -19.91
C ILE A 463 -32.64 -12.54 -19.94
N LEU A 464 -31.81 -13.49 -19.51
CA LEU A 464 -32.17 -14.90 -19.42
C LEU A 464 -33.36 -15.13 -18.47
N LEU A 465 -33.38 -14.45 -17.31
CA LEU A 465 -34.48 -14.53 -16.35
C LEU A 465 -35.82 -14.11 -16.98
N VAL A 466 -35.84 -13.04 -17.77
CA VAL A 466 -37.06 -12.59 -18.48
C VAL A 466 -37.53 -13.64 -19.50
N VAL A 467 -36.62 -14.24 -20.26
CA VAL A 467 -36.95 -15.29 -21.25
C VAL A 467 -37.46 -16.57 -20.57
N VAL A 468 -36.77 -17.04 -19.53
CA VAL A 468 -37.12 -18.26 -18.77
C VAL A 468 -38.49 -18.10 -18.11
N VAL A 469 -38.75 -16.99 -17.42
CA VAL A 469 -40.06 -16.75 -16.77
C VAL A 469 -41.18 -16.60 -17.80
N SER A 470 -40.96 -15.90 -18.92
CA SER A 470 -41.97 -15.74 -19.98
C SER A 470 -42.35 -17.07 -20.64
N CYS A 471 -41.35 -17.90 -20.93
CA CYS A 471 -41.55 -19.25 -21.46
C CYS A 471 -42.25 -20.15 -20.44
N GLY A 472 -41.84 -20.08 -19.17
CA GLY A 472 -42.44 -20.82 -18.06
C GLY A 472 -43.91 -20.54 -17.86
N VAL A 473 -44.29 -19.26 -17.72
CA VAL A 473 -45.70 -18.85 -17.57
C VAL A 473 -46.54 -19.33 -18.75
N SER A 474 -46.03 -19.19 -19.98
CA SER A 474 -46.73 -19.62 -21.20
C SER A 474 -46.92 -21.14 -21.24
N THR A 475 -45.89 -21.91 -20.87
CA THR A 475 -45.89 -23.38 -20.91
C THR A 475 -46.82 -23.94 -19.83
N HIS A 476 -46.71 -23.42 -18.61
CA HIS A 476 -47.50 -23.88 -17.47
C HIS A 476 -48.99 -23.57 -17.63
N ALA A 477 -49.34 -22.41 -18.19
CA ALA A 477 -50.74 -22.05 -18.48
C ALA A 477 -51.39 -22.92 -19.59
N ILE A 478 -50.59 -23.54 -20.45
CA ILE A 478 -51.06 -24.48 -21.48
C ILE A 478 -51.19 -25.91 -20.91
N GLN A 479 -50.27 -26.32 -20.02
CA GLN A 479 -50.24 -27.67 -19.45
C GLN A 479 -51.25 -27.85 -18.31
N HIS A 480 -51.43 -26.83 -17.47
CA HIS A 480 -52.29 -26.86 -16.28
C HIS A 480 -53.27 -25.68 -16.28
N PRO A 481 -54.32 -25.71 -17.13
CA PRO A 481 -55.46 -24.81 -16.96
C PRO A 481 -56.13 -25.06 -15.60
N ASP A 482 -56.58 -23.99 -14.96
CA ASP A 482 -57.36 -23.97 -13.71
C ASP A 482 -56.65 -24.45 -12.42
N GLU A 483 -55.31 -24.35 -12.33
CA GLU A 483 -54.57 -24.64 -11.08
C GLU A 483 -54.65 -23.48 -10.04
N GLU A 484 -54.75 -23.83 -8.75
CA GLU A 484 -54.83 -22.86 -7.65
C GLU A 484 -53.49 -22.15 -7.35
N LEU A 485 -53.58 -20.88 -6.90
CA LEU A 485 -52.41 -20.05 -6.57
C LEU A 485 -51.60 -20.61 -5.40
N SER A 486 -50.50 -21.31 -5.71
CA SER A 486 -49.61 -21.95 -4.75
C SER A 486 -48.17 -21.42 -4.83
N TRP A 487 -47.37 -21.62 -3.77
CA TRP A 487 -45.93 -21.31 -3.82
C TRP A 487 -45.14 -22.32 -4.65
N SER A 488 -45.67 -23.53 -4.86
CA SER A 488 -45.17 -24.52 -5.83
C SER A 488 -45.32 -23.98 -7.25
N LEU A 489 -46.52 -23.55 -7.67
CA LEU A 489 -46.78 -22.96 -9.00
C LEU A 489 -45.75 -21.89 -9.40
N VAL A 490 -45.40 -20.98 -8.49
CA VAL A 490 -44.38 -19.93 -8.75
C VAL A 490 -42.97 -20.50 -8.91
N LEU A 491 -42.64 -21.57 -8.18
CA LEU A 491 -41.39 -22.31 -8.31
C LEU A 491 -41.33 -23.11 -9.60
N ASP A 492 -42.39 -23.85 -9.93
CA ASP A 492 -42.46 -24.80 -11.04
C ASP A 492 -42.50 -24.07 -12.40
N VAL A 493 -43.17 -22.91 -12.45
CA VAL A 493 -43.10 -21.93 -13.55
C VAL A 493 -41.66 -21.48 -13.86
N PHE A 494 -40.79 -21.37 -12.84
CA PHE A 494 -39.39 -20.98 -13.06
C PHE A 494 -38.46 -22.19 -13.28
N MET A 495 -38.60 -23.24 -12.48
CA MET A 495 -37.68 -24.38 -12.46
C MET A 495 -37.80 -25.24 -13.72
N THR A 496 -39.01 -25.47 -14.22
CA THR A 496 -39.23 -26.30 -15.43
C THR A 496 -38.48 -25.76 -16.66
N PRO A 497 -38.69 -24.50 -17.11
CA PRO A 497 -37.91 -23.95 -18.23
C PRO A 497 -36.43 -23.69 -17.89
N TYR A 498 -36.06 -23.59 -16.61
CA TYR A 498 -34.67 -23.46 -16.18
C TYR A 498 -33.90 -24.78 -16.34
N LEU A 499 -34.49 -25.93 -15.97
CA LEU A 499 -33.89 -27.26 -16.14
C LEU A 499 -33.76 -27.64 -17.62
N MET A 500 -34.77 -27.31 -18.44
CA MET A 500 -34.73 -27.49 -19.90
C MET A 500 -33.55 -26.75 -20.57
N LEU A 501 -33.00 -25.70 -19.95
CA LEU A 501 -31.80 -25.01 -20.42
C LEU A 501 -30.52 -25.88 -20.35
N PHE A 502 -30.51 -26.86 -19.44
CA PHE A 502 -29.40 -27.81 -19.24
C PHE A 502 -29.63 -29.15 -19.95
N GLY A 503 -30.83 -29.37 -20.49
CA GLY A 503 -31.21 -30.62 -21.16
C GLY A 503 -31.84 -31.69 -20.24
N GLU A 504 -32.34 -31.27 -19.07
CA GLU A 504 -33.23 -32.07 -18.20
C GLU A 504 -34.71 -31.70 -18.46
#